data_AF-A0A968BYW7-F1
#
_entry.id   AF-A0A968BYW7-F1
#
_cell.length_a   1.000
_cell.length_b   1.000
_cell.length_c   1.000
_cell.angle_alpha   90.00
_cell.angle_beta   90.00
_cell.angle_gamma   90.00
#
_symmetry.space_group_name_H-M   'P 1'
#
loop_
_entity.id
_entity.type
_entity.pdbx_description
1 polymer ?
#
loop_
_entity_poly.entity_id
_entity_poly.type
_entity_poly.pdbx_seq_one_letter_code
_entity_poly.pdbx_strand_id
1 'polypeptide(L)'
;AFPAGHFDTVVASLVFCSVVDQARALGELRRVLEKSHGRILLLEHTRPRSRPMAWLADLLNIPWYAFNGRCNINRETQQAV
;
A
#
# COMPACT_ATOMS: atom_id res chain seq x y z
N ALA A 1 -0.31 -11.92 -18.00
CA ALA A 1 -0.68 -11.87 -16.57
C ALA A 1 -0.26 -13.18 -15.92
N PHE A 2 0.09 -13.19 -14.62
CA PHE A 2 0.43 -14.44 -13.92
C PHE A 2 -0.80 -15.33 -13.68
N PRO A 3 -0.63 -16.67 -13.59
CA PRO A 3 -1.71 -17.58 -13.21
C PRO A 3 -2.27 -17.27 -11.82
N ALA A 4 -3.49 -17.73 -11.55
CA ALA A 4 -4.07 -17.65 -10.21
C ALA A 4 -3.41 -18.69 -9.29
N GLY A 5 -3.22 -18.34 -8.01
CA GLY A 5 -2.66 -19.28 -7.02
C GLY A 5 -1.21 -19.70 -7.27
N HIS A 6 -0.43 -18.91 -8.00
CA HIS A 6 0.91 -19.29 -8.46
C HIS A 6 2.01 -19.00 -7.44
N PHE A 7 1.82 -18.00 -6.56
CA PHE A 7 2.86 -17.56 -5.63
C PHE A 7 2.48 -17.84 -4.18
N ASP A 8 3.38 -18.46 -3.43
CA ASP A 8 3.21 -18.68 -1.99
C ASP A 8 3.48 -17.41 -1.18
N THR A 9 4.17 -16.42 -1.76
CA THR A 9 4.36 -15.11 -1.14
C THR A 9 4.36 -14.01 -2.18
N VAL A 10 3.59 -12.96 -1.91
CA VAL A 10 3.53 -11.75 -2.71
C VAL A 10 3.97 -10.58 -1.85
N VAL A 11 5.00 -9.86 -2.27
CA VAL A 11 5.53 -8.70 -1.56
C VAL A 11 5.21 -7.43 -2.35
N ALA A 12 4.66 -6.42 -1.68
CA ALA A 12 4.59 -5.08 -2.23
C ALA A 12 5.29 -4.10 -1.29
N SER A 13 6.23 -3.33 -1.83
CA SER A 13 7.00 -2.35 -1.08
C SER A 13 6.85 -0.96 -1.70
N LEU A 14 6.26 -0.04 -0.95
CA LEU A 14 6.09 1.37 -1.31
C LEU A 14 5.27 1.60 -2.59
N VAL A 15 4.28 0.74 -2.85
CA VAL A 15 3.40 0.81 -4.02
C VAL A 15 1.99 1.26 -3.64
N PHE A 16 1.43 0.76 -2.54
CA PHE A 16 0.04 1.04 -2.16
C PHE A 16 -0.19 2.48 -1.68
N CYS A 17 0.87 3.17 -1.23
CA CYS A 17 0.82 4.62 -0.97
C CYS A 17 0.67 5.46 -2.25
N SER A 18 0.94 4.89 -3.44
CA SER A 18 0.99 5.59 -4.72
C SER A 18 -0.02 5.10 -5.76
N VAL A 19 -0.52 3.87 -5.62
CA VAL A 19 -1.51 3.32 -6.55
C VAL A 19 -2.84 4.06 -6.46
N VAL A 20 -3.48 4.26 -7.61
CA VAL A 20 -4.77 4.97 -7.69
C VAL A 20 -5.90 4.12 -7.12
N ASP A 21 -5.94 2.84 -7.47
CA ASP A 21 -6.97 1.89 -7.05
C ASP A 21 -6.35 0.76 -6.21
N GLN A 22 -6.38 0.94 -4.88
CA GLN A 22 -5.86 -0.03 -3.92
C GLN A 22 -6.66 -1.33 -3.93
N ALA A 23 -7.98 -1.25 -4.11
CA ALA A 23 -8.85 -2.42 -4.09
C ALA A 23 -8.56 -3.35 -5.28
N ARG A 24 -8.40 -2.77 -6.48
CA ARG A 24 -8.01 -3.53 -7.68
C ARG A 24 -6.61 -4.12 -7.53
N ALA A 25 -5.64 -3.34 -7.04
CA ALA A 25 -4.28 -3.83 -6.84
C ALA A 25 -4.26 -5.02 -5.86
N LEU A 26 -4.97 -4.90 -4.74
CA LEU A 26 -5.07 -5.95 -3.73
C LEU A 26 -5.83 -7.18 -4.24
N GLY A 27 -6.86 -6.98 -5.06
CA GLY A 27 -7.57 -8.05 -5.75
C GLY A 27 -6.64 -8.89 -6.63
N GLU A 28 -5.74 -8.24 -7.37
CA GLU A 28 -4.72 -8.94 -8.16
C GLU A 28 -3.70 -9.67 -7.28
N LEU A 29 -3.23 -9.08 -6.17
CA LEU A 29 -2.36 -9.80 -5.24
C LEU A 29 -3.05 -11.07 -4.71
N ARG A 30 -4.32 -10.97 -4.31
CA ARG A 30 -5.14 -12.11 -3.84
C ARG A 30 -5.42 -13.14 -4.94
N ARG A 31 -5.48 -12.72 -6.20
CA ARG A 31 -5.68 -13.63 -7.34
C ARG A 31 -4.46 -14.51 -7.56
N VAL A 32 -3.27 -13.91 -7.56
CA VAL A 32 -2.02 -14.64 -7.85
C VAL A 32 -1.46 -15.40 -6.63
N LEU A 33 -1.92 -15.06 -5.41
CA LEU A 33 -1.54 -15.73 -4.18
C LEU A 33 -2.14 -17.14 -4.06
N GLU A 34 -1.31 -18.10 -3.67
CA GLU A 34 -1.71 -19.45 -3.26
C GLU A 34 -2.76 -19.38 -2.13
N LYS A 35 -3.75 -20.28 -2.14
CA LYS A 35 -4.98 -20.16 -1.35
C LYS A 35 -4.89 -20.74 0.05
N SER A 36 -4.06 -21.75 0.27
CA SER A 36 -3.99 -22.50 1.52
C SER A 36 -3.00 -21.91 2.53
N HIS A 37 -1.84 -21.43 2.06
CA HIS A 37 -0.74 -20.97 2.90
C HIS A 37 -0.04 -19.71 2.37
N GLY A 38 -0.56 -19.12 1.30
CA GLY A 38 -0.01 -17.91 0.70
C GLY A 38 0.03 -16.71 1.66
N ARG A 39 1.10 -15.91 1.58
CA ARG A 39 1.27 -14.68 2.38
C ARG A 39 1.39 -13.43 1.51
N ILE A 40 0.70 -12.37 1.90
CA ILE A 40 0.93 -11.02 1.36
C ILE A 40 1.74 -10.23 2.39
N LEU A 41 2.90 -9.73 1.99
CA LEU A 41 3.76 -8.89 2.83
C LEU A 41 3.76 -7.48 2.25
N LEU A 42 3.34 -6.50 3.06
CA LEU A 42 3.28 -5.10 2.65
C LEU A 42 4.26 -4.28 3.48
N LEU A 43 5.21 -3.63 2.80
CA LEU A 43 6.10 -2.65 3.38
C LEU A 43 5.73 -1.28 2.82
N GLU A 44 4.93 -0.53 3.56
CA GLU A 44 4.34 0.72 3.08
C GLU A 44 4.54 1.86 4.08
N HIS A 45 4.61 3.09 3.56
CA HIS A 45 4.37 4.25 4.41
C HIS A 45 2.91 4.23 4.85
N THR A 46 2.70 4.44 6.14
CA THR A 46 1.37 4.49 6.75
C THR A 46 1.24 5.75 7.57
N ARG A 47 0.03 6.30 7.63
CA ARG A 47 -0.28 7.42 8.50
C ARG A 47 0.11 7.09 9.96
N PRO A 48 0.92 7.95 10.62
CA PRO A 48 1.24 7.77 12.03
C PRO A 48 -0.02 7.74 12.91
N ARG A 49 -0.02 6.90 13.96
CA ARG A 49 -1.16 6.79 14.89
C ARG A 49 -1.26 7.94 15.89
N SER A 50 -0.14 8.60 16.20
CA SER A 50 -0.14 9.71 17.15
C SER A 50 -0.68 10.97 16.48
N ARG A 51 -1.63 11.64 17.13
CA ARG A 51 -2.31 12.84 16.58
C ARG A 51 -1.34 13.94 16.13
N PRO A 52 -0.27 14.27 16.89
CA PRO A 52 0.70 15.29 16.45
C PRO A 52 1.44 14.88 15.17
N MET A 53 1.86 13.61 15.06
CA MET A 53 2.58 13.12 13.88
C MET A 53 1.67 12.94 12.67
N ALA A 54 0.40 12.59 12.90
CA ALA A 54 -0.60 12.52 11.84
C ALA A 54 -0.83 13.89 11.20
N TRP A 55 -0.93 14.94 12.02
CA TRP A 55 -1.04 16.32 11.53
C TRP A 55 0.21 16.79 10.79
N LEU A 56 1.40 16.44 11.31
CA LEU A 56 2.66 16.71 10.61
C LEU A 56 2.72 15.99 9.25
N ALA A 57 2.26 14.73 9.19
CA ALA A 57 2.19 13.97 7.94
C ALA A 57 1.24 14.62 6.92
N ASP A 58 0.10 15.16 7.35
CA ASP A 58 -0.81 15.90 6.48
C ASP A 58 -0.17 17.15 5.88
N LEU A 59 0.51 17.93 6.72
CA LEU A 59 1.17 19.16 6.29
C LEU A 59 2.30 18.86 5.30
N LEU A 60 3.12 17.84 5.59
CA LEU A 60 4.24 17.44 4.74
C LEU A 60 3.80 16.70 3.47
N ASN A 61 2.58 16.15 3.42
CA ASN A 61 2.10 15.44 2.25
C ASN A 61 2.02 16.33 1.01
N ILE A 62 1.69 17.61 1.18
CA ILE A 62 1.57 18.57 0.07
C ILE A 62 2.92 18.77 -0.66
N PRO A 63 4.01 19.21 0.01
CA PRO A 63 5.30 19.35 -0.65
C PRO A 63 5.86 18.01 -1.12
N TRP A 64 5.61 16.93 -0.38
CA TRP A 64 6.04 15.58 -0.77
C TRP A 64 5.39 15.13 -2.08
N TYR A 65 4.07 15.27 -2.19
CA TYR A 65 3.32 14.91 -3.38
C TYR A 65 3.70 15.79 -4.58
N ALA A 66 3.96 17.08 -4.35
CA ALA A 66 4.46 17.98 -5.39
C ALA A 66 5.84 17.55 -5.92
N PHE A 67 6.73 17.04 -5.05
CA PHE A 67 8.05 16.56 -5.43
C PHE A 67 8.03 15.21 -6.14
N ASN A 68 7.26 14.24 -5.62
CA ASN A 68 7.31 12.85 -6.08
C ASN A 68 6.18 12.47 -7.05
N GLY A 69 5.12 13.29 -7.13
CA GLY A 69 4.01 13.19 -8.07
C GLY A 69 3.00 12.06 -7.85
N ARG A 70 3.21 11.17 -6.87
CA ARG A 70 2.37 9.96 -6.71
C ARG A 70 2.14 9.48 -5.29
N CYS A 71 3.05 9.71 -4.35
CA CYS A 71 3.06 9.05 -3.05
C CYS A 71 2.34 9.90 -2.02
N ASN A 72 1.44 9.28 -1.25
CA ASN A 72 0.74 9.93 -0.16
C ASN A 72 1.25 9.41 1.18
N ILE A 73 2.06 10.20 1.88
CA ILE A 73 2.68 9.81 3.18
C ILE A 73 1.67 9.82 4.33
N ASN A 74 0.54 10.50 4.16
CA ASN A 74 -0.54 10.56 5.14
C ASN A 74 -1.66 9.53 4.86
N ARG A 75 -1.49 8.66 3.86
CA ARG A 75 -2.48 7.65 3.47
C ARG A 75 -2.56 6.53 4.51
N GLU A 76 -3.78 6.10 4.81
CA GLU A 76 -4.07 5.02 5.74
C GLU A 76 -4.09 3.66 5.03
N THR A 77 -2.99 3.30 4.36
CA THR A 77 -2.88 2.07 3.57
C THR A 77 -3.28 0.81 4.35
N GLN A 78 -3.00 0.76 5.65
CA GLN A 78 -3.40 -0.33 6.54
C GLN A 78 -4.92 -0.57 6.64
N GLN A 79 -5.75 0.43 6.34
CA GLN A 79 -7.21 0.26 6.37
C GLN A 79 -7.76 -0.37 5.07
N ALA A 80 -6.98 -0.32 3.99
CA ALA A 80 -7.39 -0.83 2.68
C ALA A 80 -7.06 -2.32 2.48
N VAL A 81 -6.33 -2.95 3.41
CA VAL A 81 -5.74 -4.29 3.27
C VAL A 81 -6.49 -5.33 4.08
#